data_AF-A0A1Y5FI62-F1
#
_entry.id   AF-A0A1Y5FI62-F1
#
_cell.length_a   1.000
_cell.length_b   1.000
_cell.length_c   1.000
_cell.angle_alpha   90.00
_cell.angle_beta   90.00
_cell.angle_gamma   90.00
#
_symmetry.space_group_name_H-M   'P 1'
#
loop_
_entity.id
_entity.type
_entity.pdbx_description
1 polymer ?
#
loop_
_entity_poly.entity_id
_entity_poly.type
_entity_poly.pdbx_seq_one_letter_code
_entity_poly.pdbx_strand_id
1 'polypeptide(L)'
;MNKFKKDPFYLLKYCLKTILILSILSAILFLTRGFDLSFNFETWMIILPILGAVLCGYPSSILHNCAHGNTGTRLQNDLVGEILGTVMLYGFGGFRLGHMFHHKFPDDPLMDPHPPRGYSFFFFLLSPVKATLGVIERSYFSYFGENKTTRTNIQLQKIAFNISIILRVLFWYLLLGSELFVLFYIPMYVLNIFVFAHINYATHIVNDDGSSEIVNLNNNYYYKIVNKISFGGYFHKNHHRRPQVYNPSKIQLKNDVDYITYIPTNIQEDKKPSFIESLLSGLTGVLKS
;
A
#
# COMPACT_ATOMS: atom_id res chain seq x y z
N MET A 1 1.59 -5.79 14.43
CA MET A 1 2.19 -4.78 15.34
C MET A 1 3.08 -5.33 16.46
N ASN A 2 2.72 -6.41 17.18
CA ASN A 2 3.49 -6.82 18.38
C ASN A 2 4.97 -7.12 18.14
N LYS A 3 5.34 -7.68 16.98
CA LYS A 3 6.75 -7.91 16.63
C LYS A 3 7.53 -6.61 16.44
N PHE A 4 6.95 -5.65 15.71
CA PHE A 4 7.54 -4.33 15.47
C PHE A 4 7.82 -3.56 16.77
N LYS A 5 6.95 -3.68 17.77
CA LYS A 5 7.14 -3.04 19.09
C LYS A 5 8.25 -3.67 19.94
N LYS A 6 8.62 -4.92 19.66
CA LYS A 6 9.54 -5.72 20.50
C LYS A 6 10.94 -5.84 19.92
N ASP A 7 11.07 -5.73 18.61
CA ASP A 7 12.35 -5.90 17.91
C ASP A 7 12.67 -4.65 17.08
N PRO A 8 13.63 -3.82 17.49
CA PRO A 8 14.00 -2.62 16.73
C PRO A 8 14.54 -2.95 15.34
N PHE A 9 15.02 -4.18 15.11
CA PHE A 9 15.53 -4.62 13.81
C PHE A 9 14.47 -5.37 12.99
N TYR A 10 13.20 -5.37 13.39
CA TYR A 10 12.14 -6.15 12.75
C TYR A 10 12.06 -5.92 11.23
N LEU A 11 11.90 -4.67 10.79
CA LEU A 11 11.79 -4.33 9.37
C LEU A 11 13.12 -4.49 8.64
N LEU A 12 14.25 -4.23 9.31
CA LEU A 12 15.58 -4.42 8.71
C LEU A 12 15.81 -5.90 8.38
N LYS A 13 15.59 -6.79 9.35
CA LYS A 13 15.69 -8.25 9.16
C LYS A 13 14.74 -8.73 8.07
N TYR A 14 13.53 -8.18 8.00
CA TYR A 14 12.58 -8.49 6.94
C TYR A 14 13.12 -8.08 5.55
N CYS A 15 13.61 -6.85 5.41
CA CYS A 15 14.15 -6.37 4.14
C CYS A 15 15.39 -7.16 3.72
N LEU A 16 16.32 -7.43 4.65
CA LEU A 16 17.54 -8.21 4.36
C LEU A 16 17.24 -9.64 3.90
N LYS A 17 16.26 -10.31 4.53
CA LYS A 17 15.81 -11.64 4.06
C LYS A 17 15.21 -11.56 2.65
N THR A 18 14.41 -10.53 2.39
CA THR A 18 13.81 -10.33 1.06
C THR A 18 14.87 -10.06 0.00
N ILE A 19 15.85 -9.19 0.30
CA ILE A 19 17.00 -8.92 -0.56
C ILE A 19 17.74 -10.22 -0.88
N LEU A 20 18.09 -11.02 0.14
CA LEU A 20 18.79 -12.28 -0.07
C LEU A 20 18.02 -13.23 -0.99
N ILE A 21 16.73 -13.45 -0.71
CA ILE A 21 15.89 -14.35 -1.51
C ILE A 21 15.75 -13.85 -2.95
N LEU A 22 15.41 -12.58 -3.15
CA LEU A 22 15.23 -12.01 -4.49
C LEU A 22 16.53 -11.92 -5.27
N SER A 23 17.67 -11.67 -4.63
CA SER A 23 18.98 -11.73 -5.30
C SER A 23 19.28 -13.14 -5.81
N ILE A 24 19.02 -14.18 -5.01
CA ILE A 24 19.21 -15.57 -5.43
C ILE A 24 18.27 -15.91 -6.60
N LEU A 25 16.98 -15.59 -6.49
CA LEU A 25 16.00 -15.87 -7.56
C LEU A 25 16.31 -15.11 -8.85
N SER A 26 16.65 -13.82 -8.76
CA SER A 26 17.06 -13.01 -9.91
C SER A 26 18.36 -13.52 -10.52
N ALA A 27 19.33 -13.97 -9.73
CA ALA A 27 20.55 -14.57 -10.25
C ALA A 27 20.26 -15.86 -11.03
N ILE A 28 19.39 -16.73 -10.51
CA ILE A 28 18.96 -17.96 -11.21
C ILE A 28 18.27 -17.60 -12.53
N LEU A 29 17.33 -16.65 -12.52
CA LEU A 29 16.63 -16.22 -13.73
C LEU A 29 17.60 -15.61 -14.76
N PHE A 30 18.53 -14.76 -14.31
CA PHE A 30 19.55 -14.17 -15.17
C PHE A 30 20.48 -15.24 -15.78
N LEU A 31 20.94 -16.22 -14.99
CA LEU A 31 21.81 -17.29 -15.50
C LEU A 31 21.08 -18.23 -16.47
N THR A 32 19.77 -18.41 -16.33
CA THR A 32 18.98 -19.33 -17.16
C THR A 32 18.38 -18.68 -18.39
N ARG A 33 18.06 -17.39 -18.35
CA ARG A 33 17.36 -16.66 -19.42
C ARG A 33 18.14 -15.46 -19.97
N GLY A 34 19.18 -15.01 -19.27
CA GLY A 34 19.89 -13.78 -19.60
C GLY A 34 19.07 -12.53 -19.28
N PHE A 35 19.45 -11.43 -19.91
CA PHE A 35 18.76 -10.14 -19.85
C PHE A 35 18.36 -9.77 -21.27
N ASP A 36 17.10 -10.01 -21.62
CA ASP A 36 16.56 -9.68 -22.94
C ASP A 36 15.87 -8.32 -22.91
N LEU A 37 16.36 -7.40 -23.75
CA LEU A 37 15.79 -6.06 -23.94
C LEU A 37 15.04 -5.95 -25.27
N SER A 38 14.99 -7.01 -26.07
CA SER A 38 14.24 -7.02 -27.32
C SER A 38 12.76 -6.82 -27.03
N PHE A 39 12.05 -6.14 -27.93
CA PHE A 39 10.62 -5.86 -27.77
C PHE A 39 9.96 -5.97 -29.14
N ASN A 40 9.34 -7.12 -29.40
CA ASN A 40 8.75 -7.42 -30.69
C ASN A 40 7.23 -7.32 -30.57
N PHE A 41 6.72 -6.10 -30.76
CA PHE A 41 5.29 -5.87 -30.63
C PHE A 41 4.50 -6.59 -31.72
N GLU A 42 3.63 -7.51 -31.31
CA GLU A 42 2.64 -8.16 -32.17
C GLU A 42 1.23 -7.65 -31.85
N THR A 43 0.35 -7.55 -32.85
CA THR A 43 -0.98 -6.93 -32.68
C THR A 43 -1.83 -7.62 -31.61
N TRP A 44 -1.72 -8.94 -31.43
CA TRP A 44 -2.47 -9.66 -30.40
C TRP A 44 -2.06 -9.22 -28.98
N MET A 45 -0.86 -8.68 -28.79
CA MET A 45 -0.36 -8.23 -27.49
C MET A 45 -1.15 -7.05 -26.90
N ILE A 46 -2.02 -6.39 -27.68
CA ILE A 46 -2.98 -5.38 -27.17
C ILE A 46 -3.90 -5.96 -26.08
N ILE A 47 -4.12 -7.29 -26.06
CA ILE A 47 -4.93 -7.91 -25.01
C ILE A 47 -4.25 -7.91 -23.64
N LEU A 48 -2.91 -7.82 -23.58
CA LEU A 48 -2.13 -7.85 -22.35
C LEU A 48 -2.42 -6.65 -21.42
N PRO A 49 -2.41 -5.38 -21.88
CA PRO A 49 -2.75 -4.25 -21.03
C PRO A 49 -4.22 -4.27 -20.60
N ILE A 50 -5.13 -4.77 -21.45
CA ILE A 50 -6.55 -4.94 -21.11
C ILE A 50 -6.70 -5.97 -19.99
N LEU A 51 -6.02 -7.11 -20.10
CA LEU A 51 -5.99 -8.12 -19.05
C LEU A 51 -5.40 -7.57 -17.75
N GLY A 52 -4.32 -6.80 -17.84
CA GLY A 52 -3.73 -6.11 -16.71
C GLY A 52 -4.71 -5.17 -16.02
N ALA A 53 -5.50 -4.41 -16.79
CA ALA A 53 -6.54 -3.53 -16.28
C ALA A 53 -7.68 -4.29 -15.59
N VAL A 54 -8.15 -5.40 -16.16
CA VAL A 54 -9.20 -6.22 -15.55
C VAL A 54 -8.73 -6.87 -14.24
N LEU A 55 -7.47 -7.29 -14.19
CA LEU A 55 -6.90 -7.98 -13.02
C LEU A 55 -6.34 -7.02 -11.97
N CYS A 56 -6.26 -5.71 -12.24
CA CYS A 56 -5.54 -4.77 -11.39
C CYS A 56 -6.02 -4.77 -9.94
N GLY A 57 -7.30 -4.99 -9.65
CA GLY A 57 -7.82 -4.99 -8.27
C GLY A 57 -7.47 -6.25 -7.45
N TYR A 58 -7.14 -7.37 -8.09
CA TYR A 58 -6.98 -8.66 -7.39
C TYR A 58 -5.77 -8.70 -6.45
N PRO A 59 -4.55 -8.32 -6.86
CA PRO A 59 -3.37 -8.45 -6.02
C PRO A 59 -3.49 -7.71 -4.70
N SER A 60 -3.91 -6.43 -4.72
CA SER A 60 -4.06 -5.63 -3.51
C SER A 60 -5.19 -6.16 -2.61
N SER A 61 -6.29 -6.63 -3.19
CA SER A 61 -7.43 -7.14 -2.41
C SER A 61 -7.13 -8.45 -1.67
N ILE A 62 -6.37 -9.34 -2.30
CA ILE A 62 -5.93 -10.58 -1.64
C ILE A 62 -4.81 -10.28 -0.64
N LEU A 63 -3.86 -9.40 -0.99
CA LEU A 63 -2.80 -8.95 -0.08
C LEU A 63 -3.37 -8.31 1.19
N HIS A 64 -4.40 -7.49 1.03
CA HIS A 64 -5.18 -6.89 2.11
C HIS A 64 -5.83 -7.94 3.02
N ASN A 65 -6.49 -8.93 2.42
CA ASN A 65 -7.04 -10.06 3.17
C ASN A 65 -5.97 -10.88 3.92
N CYS A 66 -4.81 -11.09 3.31
CA CYS A 66 -3.67 -11.73 3.97
C CYS A 66 -3.20 -10.95 5.21
N ALA A 67 -3.21 -9.61 5.17
CA ALA A 67 -2.79 -8.78 6.30
C ALA A 67 -3.66 -8.98 7.55
N HIS A 68 -4.94 -9.31 7.35
CA HIS A 68 -5.90 -9.64 8.39
C HIS A 68 -6.00 -11.13 8.76
N GLY A 69 -5.43 -12.00 7.94
CA GLY A 69 -5.47 -13.45 8.16
C GLY A 69 -6.66 -14.15 7.50
N ASN A 70 -7.32 -13.53 6.52
CA ASN A 70 -8.59 -14.00 5.95
C ASN A 70 -8.44 -15.05 4.83
N THR A 71 -7.22 -15.28 4.32
CA THR A 71 -6.96 -16.12 3.14
C THR A 71 -6.72 -17.60 3.51
N GLY A 72 -6.77 -17.96 4.80
CA GLY A 72 -6.60 -19.34 5.27
C GLY A 72 -5.76 -19.45 6.54
N THR A 73 -4.93 -20.48 6.62
CA THR A 73 -3.98 -20.67 7.72
C THR A 73 -2.96 -19.54 7.78
N ARG A 74 -2.27 -19.39 8.92
CA ARG A 74 -1.22 -18.37 9.06
C ARG A 74 -0.12 -18.48 7.99
N LEU A 75 0.31 -19.71 7.68
CA LEU A 75 1.32 -19.95 6.67
C LEU A 75 0.82 -19.54 5.28
N GLN A 76 -0.43 -19.86 4.93
CA GLN A 76 -1.03 -19.44 3.66
C GLN A 76 -1.10 -17.93 3.53
N ASN A 77 -1.54 -17.22 4.58
CA ASN A 77 -1.57 -15.75 4.58
C ASN A 77 -0.17 -15.15 4.43
N ASP A 78 0.82 -15.70 5.14
CA ASP A 78 2.19 -15.22 5.06
C ASP A 78 2.78 -15.47 3.65
N LEU A 79 2.62 -16.67 3.07
CA LEU A 79 3.14 -16.99 1.73
C LEU A 79 2.46 -16.20 0.61
N VAL A 80 1.13 -16.21 0.56
CA VAL A 80 0.36 -15.47 -0.47
C VAL A 80 0.60 -13.97 -0.30
N GLY A 81 0.66 -13.50 0.94
CA GLY A 81 1.01 -12.14 1.27
C GLY A 81 2.37 -11.74 0.71
N GLU A 82 3.44 -12.53 0.92
CA GLU A 82 4.78 -12.18 0.40
C GLU A 82 4.84 -12.18 -1.14
N ILE A 83 4.16 -13.12 -1.80
CA ILE A 83 4.08 -13.15 -3.27
C ILE A 83 3.40 -11.88 -3.78
N LEU A 84 2.21 -11.56 -3.27
CA LEU A 84 1.46 -10.38 -3.72
C LEU A 84 2.08 -9.06 -3.25
N GLY A 85 2.73 -9.05 -2.09
CA GLY A 85 3.54 -7.93 -1.64
C GLY A 85 4.74 -7.68 -2.55
N THR A 86 5.25 -8.73 -3.20
CA THR A 86 6.27 -8.62 -4.24
C THR A 86 5.70 -8.08 -5.55
N VAL A 87 4.50 -8.52 -5.96
CA VAL A 87 3.75 -7.92 -7.10
C VAL A 87 3.52 -6.43 -6.87
N MET A 88 3.19 -6.04 -5.64
CA MET A 88 2.93 -4.65 -5.27
C MET A 88 4.19 -3.85 -4.93
N LEU A 89 5.39 -4.42 -5.06
CA LEU A 89 6.70 -3.82 -4.77
C LEU A 89 6.98 -3.41 -3.30
N TYR A 90 5.97 -3.15 -2.46
CA TYR A 90 6.16 -2.69 -1.07
C TYR A 90 6.45 -3.81 -0.06
N GLY A 91 6.29 -5.08 -0.45
CA GLY A 91 6.43 -6.24 0.44
C GLY A 91 5.30 -6.39 1.45
N PHE A 92 5.03 -7.62 1.89
CA PHE A 92 3.92 -7.91 2.80
C PHE A 92 4.14 -7.35 4.20
N GLY A 93 5.37 -7.44 4.73
CA GLY A 93 5.69 -6.95 6.07
C GLY A 93 5.47 -5.44 6.23
N GLY A 94 5.90 -4.67 5.22
CA GLY A 94 5.69 -3.22 5.16
C GLY A 94 4.23 -2.86 4.97
N PHE A 95 3.58 -3.45 3.95
CA PHE A 95 2.15 -3.26 3.68
C PHE A 95 1.30 -3.56 4.92
N ARG A 96 1.46 -4.74 5.52
CA ARG A 96 0.70 -5.15 6.71
C ARG A 96 0.92 -4.18 7.87
N LEU A 97 2.13 -3.69 8.09
CA LEU A 97 2.40 -2.75 9.18
C LEU A 97 1.70 -1.40 8.95
N GLY A 98 1.86 -0.81 7.76
CA GLY A 98 1.17 0.43 7.39
C GLY A 98 -0.34 0.27 7.49
N HIS A 99 -0.88 -0.80 6.92
CA HIS A 99 -2.31 -1.12 6.96
C HIS A 99 -2.86 -1.26 8.38
N MET A 100 -2.10 -1.86 9.31
CA MET A 100 -2.52 -1.91 10.73
C MET A 100 -2.47 -0.54 11.42
N PHE A 101 -1.60 0.39 10.99
CA PHE A 101 -1.63 1.77 11.47
C PHE A 101 -2.89 2.49 10.99
N HIS A 102 -3.24 2.35 9.70
CA HIS A 102 -4.47 2.90 9.15
C HIS A 102 -5.72 2.43 9.91
N HIS A 103 -5.82 1.14 10.21
CA HIS A 103 -6.93 0.62 11.02
C HIS A 103 -6.95 1.13 12.47
N LYS A 104 -5.77 1.40 13.03
CA LYS A 104 -5.66 1.80 14.43
C LYS A 104 -5.90 3.30 14.62
N PHE A 105 -5.49 4.11 13.65
CA PHE A 105 -5.56 5.55 13.69
C PHE A 105 -6.16 6.09 12.39
N PRO A 106 -7.38 5.66 12.01
CA PRO A 106 -7.98 6.11 10.75
C PRO A 106 -8.18 7.62 10.77
N ASP A 107 -7.81 8.27 9.67
CA ASP A 107 -7.92 9.72 9.46
C ASP A 107 -7.10 10.61 10.38
N ASP A 108 -6.26 10.04 11.26
CA ASP A 108 -5.31 10.80 12.07
C ASP A 108 -4.22 11.40 11.17
N PRO A 109 -4.03 12.72 11.13
CA PRO A 109 -3.10 13.38 10.22
C PRO A 109 -1.62 13.02 10.48
N LEU A 110 -1.28 12.53 11.67
CA LEU A 110 0.07 12.17 12.07
C LEU A 110 0.31 10.67 12.10
N MET A 111 -0.72 9.86 12.32
CA MET A 111 -0.58 8.42 12.57
C MET A 111 -1.27 7.52 11.55
N ASP A 112 -2.15 8.05 10.70
CA ASP A 112 -2.62 7.35 9.51
C ASP A 112 -1.54 7.41 8.41
N PRO A 113 -1.13 6.29 7.80
CA PRO A 113 -0.24 6.31 6.63
C PRO A 113 -0.83 7.00 5.39
N HIS A 114 -2.15 7.17 5.30
CA HIS A 114 -2.80 7.78 4.15
C HIS A 114 -4.14 8.45 4.52
N PRO A 115 -4.11 9.52 5.34
CA PRO A 115 -5.29 10.34 5.61
C PRO A 115 -5.60 11.18 4.36
N PRO A 116 -6.80 11.11 3.77
CA PRO A 116 -7.12 11.84 2.55
C PRO A 116 -7.46 13.31 2.78
N ARG A 117 -7.82 13.65 4.03
CA ARG A 117 -8.10 15.03 4.47
C ARG A 117 -6.97 15.97 4.03
N GLY A 118 -7.35 17.10 3.44
CA GLY A 118 -6.40 18.13 3.02
C GLY A 118 -5.71 17.87 1.67
N TYR A 119 -5.79 16.66 1.11
CA TYR A 119 -5.16 16.33 -0.17
C TYR A 119 -6.12 16.39 -1.36
N SER A 120 -5.61 16.79 -2.52
CA SER A 120 -6.24 16.44 -3.80
C SER A 120 -5.99 14.96 -4.08
N PHE A 121 -6.85 14.32 -4.88
CA PHE A 121 -6.66 12.91 -5.24
C PHE A 121 -5.27 12.64 -5.86
N PHE A 122 -4.77 13.54 -6.71
CA PHE A 122 -3.46 13.39 -7.32
C PHE A 122 -2.30 13.43 -6.31
N PHE A 123 -2.36 14.32 -5.32
CA PHE A 123 -1.36 14.32 -4.24
C PHE A 123 -1.48 13.09 -3.35
N PHE A 124 -2.72 12.69 -3.06
CA PHE A 124 -2.99 11.48 -2.30
C PHE A 124 -2.48 10.21 -2.99
N LEU A 125 -2.48 10.18 -4.33
CA LEU A 125 -1.95 9.06 -5.10
C LEU A 125 -0.43 8.89 -4.93
N LEU A 126 0.30 10.01 -4.81
CA LEU A 126 1.77 10.02 -4.81
C LEU A 126 2.39 10.01 -3.39
N SER A 127 1.65 10.46 -2.38
CA SER A 127 2.11 10.54 -0.99
C SER A 127 2.19 9.23 -0.18
N PRO A 128 1.49 8.10 -0.46
CA PRO A 128 1.28 7.05 0.53
C PRO A 128 2.56 6.36 0.99
N VAL A 129 3.53 6.14 0.10
CA VAL A 129 4.81 5.49 0.46
C VAL A 129 5.58 6.36 1.45
N LYS A 130 5.74 7.66 1.14
CA LYS A 130 6.46 8.60 2.01
C LYS A 130 5.73 8.79 3.34
N ALA A 131 4.40 8.92 3.30
CA ALA A 131 3.58 9.07 4.51
C ALA A 131 3.64 7.82 5.40
N THR A 132 3.53 6.61 4.82
CA THR A 132 3.70 5.34 5.53
C THR A 132 5.07 5.23 6.19
N LEU A 133 6.15 5.55 5.49
CA LEU A 133 7.50 5.54 6.06
C LEU A 133 7.63 6.53 7.22
N GLY A 134 7.02 7.72 7.11
CA GLY A 134 7.00 8.71 8.18
C GLY A 134 6.25 8.25 9.43
N VAL A 135 5.09 7.61 9.28
CA VAL A 135 4.33 7.01 10.39
C VAL A 135 5.11 5.89 11.06
N ILE A 136 5.74 5.02 10.27
CA ILE A 136 6.58 3.93 10.79
C ILE A 136 7.77 4.49 11.57
N GLU A 137 8.43 5.53 11.06
CA GLU A 137 9.56 6.19 11.72
C GLU A 137 9.16 6.87 13.03
N ARG A 138 8.09 7.67 13.04
CA ARG A 138 7.56 8.27 14.27
C ARG A 138 7.21 7.21 15.30
N SER A 139 6.50 6.17 14.88
CA SER A 139 6.14 5.05 15.75
C SER A 139 7.36 4.31 16.27
N TYR A 140 8.37 4.11 15.43
CA TYR A 140 9.63 3.48 15.81
C TYR A 140 10.34 4.26 16.93
N PHE A 141 10.50 5.57 16.77
CA PHE A 141 11.11 6.40 17.81
C PHE A 141 10.28 6.47 19.09
N SER A 142 8.94 6.39 18.99
CA SER A 142 8.08 6.31 20.18
C SER A 142 8.31 5.04 21.02
N TYR A 143 8.73 3.93 20.39
CA TYR A 143 8.94 2.66 21.09
C TYR A 143 10.38 2.45 21.56
N PHE A 144 11.37 2.95 20.81
CA PHE A 144 12.79 2.66 21.05
C PHE A 144 13.63 3.88 21.43
N GLY A 145 13.02 5.07 21.47
CA GLY A 145 13.69 6.33 21.73
C GLY A 145 14.45 6.86 20.51
N GLU A 146 14.68 8.16 20.50
CA GLU A 146 15.40 8.85 19.43
C GLU A 146 16.84 9.14 19.84
N ASN A 147 17.80 8.43 19.24
CA ASN A 147 19.24 8.59 19.47
C ASN A 147 20.01 8.20 18.21
N LYS A 148 21.34 8.34 18.23
CA LYS A 148 22.20 8.05 17.07
C LYS A 148 22.00 6.62 16.55
N THR A 149 21.93 5.62 17.44
CA THR A 149 21.78 4.21 17.07
C THR A 149 20.43 3.95 16.41
N THR A 150 19.34 4.46 17.00
CA THR A 150 17.99 4.26 16.47
C THR A 150 17.78 5.00 15.14
N ARG A 151 18.37 6.19 14.97
CA ARG A 151 18.40 6.91 13.68
C ARG A 151 19.15 6.12 12.60
N THR A 152 20.36 5.63 12.89
CA THR A 152 21.12 4.82 11.94
C THR A 152 20.34 3.58 11.53
N ASN A 153 19.68 2.89 12.46
CA ASN A 153 18.86 1.73 12.14
C ASN A 153 17.70 2.07 11.20
N ILE A 154 16.99 3.19 11.41
CA ILE A 154 15.93 3.62 10.49
C ILE A 154 16.47 3.95 9.10
N GLN A 155 17.64 4.58 9.01
CA GLN A 155 18.26 4.84 7.71
C GLN A 155 18.62 3.53 6.99
N LEU A 156 19.18 2.56 7.70
CA LEU A 156 19.45 1.23 7.15
C LEU A 156 18.16 0.52 6.70
N GLN A 157 17.06 0.66 7.46
CA GLN A 157 15.75 0.12 7.06
C GLN A 157 15.25 0.76 5.76
N LYS A 158 15.36 2.09 5.61
CA LYS A 158 14.97 2.82 4.40
C LYS A 158 15.82 2.41 3.19
N ILE A 159 17.14 2.31 3.37
CA ILE A 159 18.06 1.85 2.32
C ILE A 159 17.74 0.42 1.91
N ALA A 160 17.61 -0.51 2.87
CA ALA A 160 17.27 -1.90 2.59
C ALA A 160 15.90 -2.04 1.92
N PHE A 161 14.92 -1.23 2.33
CA PHE A 161 13.61 -1.18 1.68
C PHE A 161 13.72 -0.75 0.21
N ASN A 162 14.45 0.33 -0.09
CA ASN A 162 14.66 0.80 -1.47
C ASN A 162 15.40 -0.23 -2.34
N ILE A 163 16.47 -0.86 -1.81
CA ILE A 163 17.16 -1.95 -2.50
C ILE A 163 16.18 -3.10 -2.79
N SER A 164 15.33 -3.45 -1.84
CA SER A 164 14.33 -4.50 -2.03
C SER A 164 13.29 -4.17 -3.10
N ILE A 165 12.90 -2.89 -3.27
CA ILE A 165 12.03 -2.47 -4.39
C ILE A 165 12.72 -2.72 -5.73
N ILE A 166 13.97 -2.28 -5.88
CA ILE A 166 14.76 -2.46 -7.11
C ILE A 166 14.86 -3.95 -7.46
N LEU A 167 15.13 -4.81 -6.47
CA LEU A 167 15.22 -6.25 -6.68
C LEU A 167 13.88 -6.90 -7.05
N ARG A 168 12.75 -6.40 -6.54
CA ARG A 168 11.42 -6.88 -6.96
C ARG A 168 11.12 -6.50 -8.40
N VAL A 169 11.43 -5.27 -8.80
CA VAL A 169 11.29 -4.81 -10.19
C VAL A 169 12.15 -5.68 -11.11
N LEU A 170 13.43 -5.88 -10.77
CA LEU A 170 14.34 -6.74 -11.52
C LEU A 170 13.83 -8.18 -11.60
N PHE A 171 13.37 -8.74 -10.48
CA PHE A 171 12.81 -10.09 -10.43
C PHE A 171 11.63 -10.24 -11.39
N TRP A 172 10.67 -9.32 -11.37
CA TRP A 172 9.51 -9.38 -12.27
C TRP A 172 9.88 -9.16 -13.73
N TYR A 173 10.85 -8.28 -14.01
CA TYR A 173 11.38 -8.11 -15.36
C TYR A 173 12.00 -9.40 -15.90
N LEU A 174 12.90 -10.03 -15.14
CA LEU A 174 13.56 -11.28 -15.53
C LEU A 174 12.57 -12.45 -15.63
N LEU A 175 11.54 -12.48 -14.77
CA LEU A 175 10.55 -13.54 -14.76
C LEU A 175 9.60 -13.47 -15.97
N LEU A 176 9.17 -12.26 -16.33
CA LEU A 176 8.15 -12.03 -17.36
C LEU A 176 8.75 -11.77 -18.75
N GLY A 177 9.99 -11.28 -18.82
CA GLY A 177 10.56 -10.71 -20.04
C GLY A 177 10.03 -9.30 -20.33
N SER A 178 10.64 -8.61 -21.28
CA SER A 178 10.34 -7.22 -21.67
C SER A 178 8.87 -7.00 -22.04
N GLU A 179 8.30 -7.87 -22.88
CA GLU A 179 6.95 -7.72 -23.43
C GLU A 179 5.86 -7.85 -22.37
N LEU A 180 5.84 -8.95 -21.61
CA LEU A 180 4.86 -9.15 -20.54
C LEU A 180 5.08 -8.15 -19.38
N PHE A 181 6.33 -7.79 -19.08
CA PHE A 181 6.60 -6.80 -18.05
C PHE A 181 6.01 -5.43 -18.42
N VAL A 182 6.26 -4.95 -19.64
CA VAL A 182 5.80 -3.64 -20.09
C VAL A 182 4.30 -3.63 -20.42
N LEU A 183 3.80 -4.64 -21.13
CA LEU A 183 2.42 -4.63 -21.64
C LEU A 183 1.40 -5.16 -20.63
N PHE A 184 1.78 -6.04 -19.72
CA PHE A 184 0.86 -6.57 -18.70
C PHE A 184 1.16 -6.05 -17.30
N TYR A 185 2.38 -6.25 -16.80
CA TYR A 185 2.69 -5.98 -15.39
C TYR A 185 2.65 -4.49 -15.06
N ILE A 186 3.27 -3.61 -15.86
CA ILE A 186 3.26 -2.17 -15.62
C ILE A 186 1.82 -1.60 -15.60
N PRO A 187 0.96 -1.83 -16.61
CA PRO A 187 -0.43 -1.34 -16.59
C PRO A 187 -1.22 -1.86 -15.38
N MET A 188 -1.08 -3.15 -15.07
CA MET A 188 -1.74 -3.79 -13.93
C MET A 188 -1.30 -3.16 -12.61
N TYR A 189 0.01 -2.98 -12.41
CA TYR A 189 0.58 -2.36 -11.20
C TYR A 189 0.15 -0.90 -11.06
N VAL A 190 0.25 -0.10 -12.12
CA VAL A 190 -0.15 1.32 -12.10
C VAL A 190 -1.64 1.44 -11.78
N LEU A 191 -2.50 0.71 -12.49
CA LEU A 191 -3.94 0.75 -12.24
C LEU A 191 -4.31 0.24 -10.85
N ASN A 192 -3.57 -0.72 -10.30
CA ASN A 192 -3.75 -1.14 -8.92
C ASN A 192 -3.51 0.03 -7.94
N ILE A 193 -2.42 0.79 -8.11
CA ILE A 193 -2.14 1.97 -7.26
C ILE A 193 -3.32 2.96 -7.33
N PHE A 194 -3.83 3.23 -8.53
CA PHE A 194 -4.99 4.12 -8.71
C PHE A 194 -6.24 3.59 -8.00
N VAL A 195 -6.58 2.32 -8.17
CA VAL A 195 -7.76 1.71 -7.52
C VAL A 195 -7.61 1.71 -6.01
N PHE A 196 -6.44 1.32 -5.49
CA PHE A 196 -6.18 1.29 -4.06
C PHE A 196 -6.22 2.70 -3.44
N ALA A 197 -5.60 3.68 -4.09
CA ALA A 197 -5.67 5.08 -3.66
C ALA A 197 -7.10 5.62 -3.74
N HIS A 198 -7.83 5.31 -4.79
CA HIS A 198 -9.20 5.82 -4.96
C HIS A 198 -10.17 5.23 -3.95
N ILE A 199 -10.02 3.96 -3.58
CA ILE A 199 -10.79 3.37 -2.46
C ILE A 199 -10.55 4.19 -1.19
N ASN A 200 -9.30 4.33 -0.74
CA ASN A 200 -8.98 5.06 0.48
C ASN A 200 -9.36 6.55 0.41
N TYR A 201 -9.28 7.18 -0.76
CA TYR A 201 -9.64 8.59 -0.91
C TYR A 201 -11.16 8.81 -0.89
N ALA A 202 -11.91 7.98 -1.63
CA ALA A 202 -13.35 8.19 -1.82
C ALA A 202 -14.18 7.72 -0.62
N THR A 203 -13.72 6.72 0.12
CA THR A 203 -14.48 6.16 1.25
C THR A 203 -14.24 6.88 2.56
N HIS A 204 -13.37 7.89 2.59
CA HIS A 204 -13.10 8.73 3.75
C HIS A 204 -13.58 10.15 3.44
N ILE A 205 -14.67 10.57 4.07
CA ILE A 205 -15.31 11.86 3.82
C ILE A 205 -15.06 12.80 4.99
N VAL A 206 -15.11 14.10 4.71
CA VAL A 206 -15.09 15.15 5.74
C VAL A 206 -16.49 15.73 5.84
N ASN A 207 -17.05 15.72 7.03
CA ASN A 207 -18.37 16.25 7.35
C ASN A 207 -18.36 17.77 7.49
N ASP A 208 -19.54 18.39 7.54
CA ASP A 208 -19.70 19.84 7.66
C ASP A 208 -19.11 20.41 8.96
N ASP A 209 -19.11 19.62 10.04
CA ASP A 209 -18.48 19.95 11.32
C ASP A 209 -16.95 19.76 11.32
N GLY A 210 -16.40 19.33 10.18
CA GLY A 210 -14.99 19.03 10.01
C GLY A 210 -14.55 17.71 10.61
N SER A 211 -15.44 16.83 11.09
CA SER A 211 -15.08 15.46 11.44
C SER A 211 -14.82 14.60 10.19
N SER A 212 -14.03 13.53 10.33
CA SER A 212 -13.83 12.54 9.27
C SER A 212 -14.66 11.29 9.54
N GLU A 213 -15.27 10.74 8.48
CA GLU A 213 -16.04 9.50 8.52
C GLU A 213 -15.58 8.52 7.44
N ILE A 214 -15.59 7.23 7.76
CA ILE A 214 -15.47 6.16 6.77
C ILE A 214 -16.84 5.63 6.34
N VAL A 215 -17.09 5.60 5.04
CA VAL A 215 -18.35 5.17 4.42
C VAL A 215 -18.19 3.92 3.53
N ASN A 216 -19.31 3.28 3.20
CA ASN A 216 -19.37 2.26 2.16
C ASN A 216 -19.87 2.89 0.85
N LEU A 217 -19.25 2.57 -0.29
CA LEU A 217 -19.71 3.03 -1.61
C LEU A 217 -20.14 1.86 -2.51
N ASN A 218 -21.38 1.93 -2.99
CA ASN A 218 -21.94 0.94 -3.94
C ASN A 218 -23.08 1.52 -4.81
N ASN A 219 -23.18 2.84 -4.90
CA ASN A 219 -24.31 3.56 -5.51
C ASN A 219 -24.24 3.68 -7.04
N ASN A 220 -23.09 3.42 -7.68
CA ASN A 220 -22.96 3.49 -9.14
C ASN A 220 -22.31 2.23 -9.76
N TYR A 221 -22.33 2.14 -11.09
CA TYR A 221 -21.78 0.98 -11.82
C TYR A 221 -20.28 0.78 -11.61
N TYR A 222 -19.52 1.87 -11.54
CA TYR A 222 -18.08 1.81 -11.29
C TYR A 222 -17.79 1.12 -9.96
N TYR A 223 -18.42 1.57 -8.85
CA TYR A 223 -18.22 0.94 -7.54
C TYR A 223 -18.67 -0.52 -7.53
N LYS A 224 -19.79 -0.85 -8.17
CA LYS A 224 -20.28 -2.25 -8.26
C LYS A 224 -19.28 -3.15 -8.98
N ILE A 225 -18.71 -2.70 -10.09
CA ILE A 225 -17.70 -3.46 -10.86
C ILE A 225 -16.44 -3.64 -10.02
N VAL A 226 -15.90 -2.56 -9.46
CA VAL A 226 -14.68 -2.64 -8.66
C VAL A 226 -14.91 -3.49 -7.42
N ASN A 227 -16.03 -3.34 -6.70
CA ASN A 227 -16.40 -4.18 -5.57
C ASN A 227 -16.43 -5.68 -5.92
N LYS A 228 -16.84 -6.04 -7.14
CA LYS A 228 -16.81 -7.44 -7.58
C LYS A 228 -15.37 -7.94 -7.74
N ILE A 229 -14.51 -7.14 -8.34
CA ILE A 229 -13.09 -7.47 -8.61
C ILE A 229 -12.27 -7.47 -7.31
N SER A 230 -12.52 -6.52 -6.42
CA SER A 230 -11.76 -6.29 -5.18
C SER A 230 -12.35 -6.96 -3.94
N PHE A 231 -13.32 -7.86 -4.11
CA PHE A 231 -14.02 -8.52 -3.01
C PHE A 231 -14.65 -7.53 -2.02
N GLY A 232 -15.24 -6.45 -2.52
CA GLY A 232 -15.94 -5.44 -1.73
C GLY A 232 -15.05 -4.29 -1.25
N GLY A 233 -14.01 -3.91 -1.99
CA GLY A 233 -13.05 -2.89 -1.56
C GLY A 233 -13.66 -1.53 -1.16
N TYR A 234 -14.77 -1.10 -1.76
CA TYR A 234 -15.48 0.13 -1.35
C TYR A 234 -16.41 -0.05 -0.16
N PHE A 235 -16.59 -1.27 0.36
CA PHE A 235 -17.25 -1.49 1.65
C PHE A 235 -16.25 -1.27 2.80
N HIS A 236 -15.61 -0.09 2.80
CA HIS A 236 -14.49 0.23 3.68
C HIS A 236 -14.93 0.42 5.14
N LYS A 237 -16.12 1.02 5.39
CA LYS A 237 -16.73 1.10 6.74
C LYS A 237 -16.93 -0.29 7.34
N ASN A 238 -17.47 -1.21 6.55
CA ASN A 238 -17.67 -2.60 6.98
C ASN A 238 -16.32 -3.27 7.28
N HIS A 239 -15.35 -3.05 6.41
CA HIS A 239 -14.00 -3.59 6.55
C HIS A 239 -13.32 -3.14 7.85
N HIS A 240 -13.32 -1.83 8.14
CA HIS A 240 -12.75 -1.31 9.39
C HIS A 240 -13.43 -1.84 10.64
N ARG A 241 -14.76 -2.01 10.60
CA ARG A 241 -15.51 -2.56 11.75
C ARG A 241 -15.35 -4.07 11.91
N ARG A 242 -15.11 -4.81 10.83
CA ARG A 242 -15.02 -6.28 10.82
C ARG A 242 -13.88 -6.75 9.90
N PRO A 243 -12.62 -6.44 10.26
CA PRO A 243 -11.47 -6.67 9.38
C PRO A 243 -11.17 -8.15 9.10
N GLN A 244 -11.72 -9.07 9.90
CA GLN A 244 -11.53 -10.51 9.76
C GLN A 244 -12.50 -11.17 8.76
N VAL A 245 -13.31 -10.38 8.04
CA VAL A 245 -14.21 -10.91 7.01
C VAL A 245 -13.57 -10.74 5.64
N TYR A 246 -13.54 -11.82 4.85
CA TYR A 246 -12.88 -11.81 3.54
C TYR A 246 -13.49 -10.83 2.55
N ASN A 247 -14.83 -10.76 2.51
CA ASN A 247 -15.58 -9.86 1.65
C ASN A 247 -16.53 -8.98 2.50
N PRO A 248 -16.15 -7.74 2.82
CA PRO A 248 -16.94 -6.84 3.66
C PRO A 248 -18.32 -6.46 3.08
N SER A 249 -18.56 -6.64 1.77
CA SER A 249 -19.88 -6.39 1.16
C SER A 249 -20.95 -7.39 1.61
N LYS A 250 -20.54 -8.52 2.22
CA LYS A 250 -21.46 -9.56 2.74
C LYS A 250 -21.89 -9.31 4.18
N ILE A 251 -21.39 -8.25 4.80
CA ILE A 251 -21.68 -7.91 6.19
C ILE A 251 -22.84 -6.92 6.23
N GLN A 252 -23.82 -7.22 7.08
CA GLN A 252 -24.79 -6.24 7.54
C GLN A 252 -24.38 -5.77 8.93
N LEU A 253 -24.03 -4.50 9.05
CA LEU A 253 -23.77 -3.89 10.36
C LEU A 253 -25.11 -3.65 11.05
N LYS A 254 -25.24 -4.13 12.29
CA LYS A 254 -26.41 -3.80 13.12
C LYS A 254 -26.30 -2.33 13.52
N ASN A 255 -27.32 -1.55 13.17
CA ASN A 255 -27.40 -0.09 13.30
C ASN A 255 -26.42 0.62 12.38
N ASP A 256 -26.95 1.33 11.38
CA ASP A 256 -26.17 2.16 10.45
C ASP A 256 -25.77 3.48 11.11
N VAL A 257 -25.05 3.37 12.23
CA VAL A 257 -24.45 4.52 12.89
C VAL A 257 -23.22 4.92 12.10
N ASP A 258 -23.07 6.22 11.88
CA ASP A 258 -21.90 6.85 11.26
C ASP A 258 -20.62 6.35 11.94
N TYR A 259 -19.60 6.12 11.12
CA TYR A 259 -18.31 5.66 11.63
C TYR A 259 -17.30 6.81 11.62
N ILE A 260 -17.52 7.75 12.54
CA ILE A 260 -16.63 8.89 12.78
C ILE A 260 -15.29 8.37 13.31
N THR A 261 -14.22 8.72 12.62
CA THR A 261 -12.86 8.21 12.86
C THR A 261 -11.93 9.28 13.42
N TYR A 262 -12.18 10.54 13.09
CA TYR A 262 -11.38 11.67 13.55
C TYR A 262 -12.24 12.90 13.80
N ILE A 263 -12.01 13.59 14.92
CA ILE A 263 -12.63 14.87 15.25
C ILE A 263 -11.49 15.86 15.48
N PRO A 264 -11.36 16.93 14.67
CA PRO A 264 -10.28 17.89 14.85
C PRO A 264 -10.47 18.63 16.19
N THR A 265 -9.37 18.79 16.94
CA THR A 265 -9.38 19.60 18.17
C THR A 265 -9.35 21.10 17.88
N ASN A 266 -8.97 21.51 16.67
CA ASN A 266 -9.00 22.90 16.20
C ASN A 266 -9.23 22.97 14.68
N ILE A 267 -10.35 23.56 14.25
CA ILE A 267 -10.76 23.62 12.82
C ILE A 267 -9.82 24.52 11.98
N GLN A 268 -9.10 25.45 12.60
CA GLN A 268 -8.27 26.45 11.88
C GLN A 268 -6.86 25.96 11.47
N GLU A 269 -6.36 24.85 12.00
CA GLU A 269 -4.99 24.38 11.71
C GLU A 269 -4.88 23.61 10.38
N ASP A 270 -5.99 23.26 9.75
CA ASP A 270 -6.05 22.42 8.54
C ASP A 270 -6.03 23.22 7.22
N LYS A 271 -5.26 24.31 7.15
CA LYS A 271 -5.05 24.94 5.83
C LYS A 271 -4.27 23.97 4.95
N LYS A 272 -4.89 23.60 3.82
CA LYS A 272 -4.22 22.82 2.76
C LYS A 272 -2.87 23.46 2.46
N PRO A 273 -1.73 22.77 2.62
CA PRO A 273 -0.48 23.29 2.09
C PRO A 273 -0.71 23.56 0.60
N SER A 274 -0.28 24.74 0.14
CA SER A 274 -0.42 25.09 -1.26
C SER A 274 0.26 24.01 -2.13
N PHE A 275 -0.22 23.81 -3.36
CA PHE A 275 0.38 22.88 -4.32
C PHE A 275 1.91 23.04 -4.39
N ILE A 276 2.38 24.29 -4.29
CA ILE A 276 3.79 24.67 -4.30
C ILE A 276 4.49 24.22 -3.02
N GLU A 277 3.92 24.42 -1.84
CA GLU A 277 4.52 23.99 -0.57
C GLU A 277 4.61 22.46 -0.45
N SER A 278 3.59 21.71 -0.92
CA SER A 278 3.64 20.25 -0.97
C SER A 278 4.66 19.72 -1.99
N LEU A 279 4.77 20.35 -3.16
CA LEU A 279 5.76 19.97 -4.16
C LEU A 279 7.20 20.27 -3.70
N LEU A 280 7.42 21.46 -3.12
CA LEU A 280 8.72 21.89 -2.63
C LEU A 280 9.17 21.11 -1.39
N SER A 281 8.28 20.77 -0.45
CA SER A 281 8.60 19.87 0.68
C SER A 281 8.80 18.41 0.23
N GLY A 282 8.15 18.01 -0.87
CA GLY A 282 8.43 16.77 -1.61
C GLY A 282 9.87 16.71 -2.11
N LEU A 283 10.31 17.73 -2.85
CA LEU A 283 11.61 17.82 -3.52
C LEU A 283 12.77 18.13 -2.56
N THR A 284 12.58 19.03 -1.60
CA THR A 284 13.62 19.39 -0.61
C THR A 284 13.91 18.27 0.39
N GLY A 285 12.92 17.41 0.68
CA GLY A 285 13.13 16.21 1.48
C GLY A 285 13.99 15.14 0.81
N VAL A 286 14.10 15.17 -0.53
CA VAL A 286 14.99 14.29 -1.32
C VAL A 286 16.42 14.81 -1.35
N LEU A 287 16.62 16.12 -1.17
CA LEU A 287 17.95 16.76 -1.17
C LEU A 287 18.57 16.88 0.23
N LYS A 288 17.85 16.54 1.30
CA LYS A 288 18.31 16.63 2.70
C LYS A 288 18.42 15.28 3.42
N SER A 289 18.22 14.17 2.72
CA SER A 289 18.49 12.80 3.19
C SER A 289 19.66 12.20 2.42
#